data_AF-A0A401HW41-F1
#
_entry.id   AF-A0A401HW41-F1
#
_cell.length_a   1.000
_cell.length_b   1.000
_cell.length_c   1.000
_cell.angle_alpha   90.00
_cell.angle_beta   90.00
_cell.angle_gamma   90.00
#
_symmetry.space_group_name_H-M   'P 1'
#
loop_
_entity.id
_entity.type
_entity.pdbx_description
1 polymer ?
#
loop_
_entity_poly.entity_id
_entity_poly.type
_entity_poly.pdbx_seq_one_letter_code
_entity_poly.pdbx_strand_id
1 'polypeptide(L)'
;MKITREDYQRAAEHGVSENLLYTRDRRGWEREKAITTRPKQKPERSEEEMEYCAKAIQKGIKRSVYWWRVDAGWDLAKAATDAVRAWNKAY
;
A
#
# COMPACT_ATOMS: atom_id res chain seq x y z
N MET A 1 -11.59 20.47 -1.73
CA MET A 1 -11.56 21.67 -2.59
C MET A 1 -12.27 21.33 -3.91
N LYS A 2 -12.51 22.26 -4.83
CA LYS A 2 -13.13 21.91 -6.12
C LYS A 2 -12.02 21.70 -7.16
N ILE A 3 -11.65 20.45 -7.42
CA ILE A 3 -10.76 20.08 -8.52
C ILE A 3 -11.51 20.28 -9.85
N THR A 4 -10.88 20.91 -10.84
CA THR A 4 -11.45 21.09 -12.18
C THR A 4 -10.96 20.01 -13.15
N ARG A 5 -11.55 19.94 -14.35
CA ARG A 5 -11.06 19.05 -15.42
C ARG A 5 -9.62 19.38 -15.85
N GLU A 6 -9.25 20.65 -15.83
CA GLU A 6 -7.90 21.11 -16.15
C GLU A 6 -6.87 20.61 -15.12
N ASP A 7 -7.23 20.58 -13.84
CA ASP A 7 -6.37 20.04 -12.78
C ASP A 7 -6.05 18.55 -13.03
N TYR A 8 -7.00 17.77 -13.57
CA TYR A 8 -6.77 16.36 -13.94
C TYR A 8 -5.83 16.20 -15.14
N GLN A 9 -5.93 17.09 -16.14
CA GLN A 9 -5.00 17.09 -17.28
C GLN A 9 -3.58 17.42 -16.83
N ARG A 10 -3.43 18.48 -16.03
CA ARG A 10 -2.14 18.86 -15.42
C ARG A 10 -1.57 17.72 -14.58
N ALA A 11 -2.41 17.07 -13.76
CA ALA A 11 -1.98 15.93 -12.96
C ALA A 11 -1.46 14.77 -13.83
N ALA A 12 -2.13 14.46 -14.94
CA ALA A 12 -1.69 13.43 -15.86
C ALA A 12 -0.31 13.72 -16.46
N GLU A 13 -0.02 14.98 -16.82
CA GLU A 13 1.31 15.42 -17.28
C GLU A 13 2.41 15.19 -16.22
N HIS A 14 2.07 15.33 -14.94
CA HIS A 14 2.96 15.04 -13.81
C HIS A 14 2.99 13.55 -13.40
N GLY A 15 2.26 12.67 -14.11
CA GLY A 15 2.17 11.24 -13.81
C GLY A 15 1.30 10.92 -12.59
N VAL A 16 0.36 11.80 -12.26
CA VAL A 16 -0.63 11.62 -11.19
C VAL A 16 -1.94 11.18 -11.81
N SER A 17 -2.44 10.01 -11.41
CA SER A 17 -3.73 9.52 -11.90
C SER A 17 -4.90 10.29 -11.29
N GLU A 18 -6.03 10.30 -11.99
CA GLU A 18 -7.25 10.98 -11.53
C GLU A 18 -7.71 10.50 -10.15
N ASN A 19 -7.70 9.18 -9.92
CA ASN A 19 -8.04 8.59 -8.62
C ASN A 19 -7.11 9.06 -7.50
N LEU A 20 -5.82 9.26 -7.81
CA LEU A 20 -4.85 9.76 -6.84
C LEU A 20 -5.09 11.24 -6.54
N LEU A 21 -5.35 12.06 -7.55
CA LEU A 21 -5.68 13.47 -7.38
C LEU A 21 -6.97 13.64 -6.55
N TYR A 22 -8.01 12.89 -6.86
CA TYR A 22 -9.27 12.85 -6.10
C TYR A 22 -9.03 12.48 -4.62
N THR A 23 -8.22 11.45 -4.38
CA THR A 23 -7.88 11.02 -3.01
C THR A 23 -7.12 12.12 -2.25
N ARG A 24 -6.22 12.84 -2.91
CA ARG A 24 -5.45 13.93 -2.31
C ARG A 24 -6.33 15.12 -1.94
N ASP A 25 -7.28 15.49 -2.81
CA ASP A 25 -8.26 16.53 -2.50
C ASP A 25 -9.16 16.16 -1.33
N ARG A 26 -9.65 14.91 -1.27
CA ARG A 26 -10.41 14.41 -0.13
C ARG A 26 -9.61 14.41 1.18
N ARG A 27 -8.28 14.31 1.09
CA ARG A 27 -7.35 14.41 2.23
C ARG A 27 -6.93 15.84 2.54
N GLY A 28 -7.51 16.84 1.88
CA GLY A 28 -7.21 18.25 2.11
C GLY A 28 -5.81 18.68 1.67
N TRP A 29 -5.23 18.00 0.67
CA TRP A 29 -3.97 18.46 0.08
C TRP A 29 -4.16 19.79 -0.64
N GLU A 30 -3.13 20.63 -0.60
CA GLU A 30 -3.04 21.84 -1.41
C GLU A 30 -3.02 21.47 -2.90
N ARG A 31 -3.66 22.29 -3.75
CA ARG A 31 -3.92 21.98 -5.17
C ARG A 31 -2.65 21.69 -5.94
N GLU A 32 -1.69 22.60 -5.92
CA GLU A 32 -0.45 22.46 -6.68
C GLU A 32 0.36 21.27 -6.18
N LYS A 33 0.44 21.08 -4.86
CA LYS A 33 1.05 19.89 -4.25
C LYS A 33 0.36 18.61 -4.71
N ALA A 34 -0.96 18.59 -4.81
CA ALA A 34 -1.71 17.41 -5.21
C ALA A 34 -1.49 17.03 -6.68
N ILE A 35 -1.30 18.02 -7.55
CA ILE A 35 -1.05 17.87 -8.98
C ILE A 35 0.40 17.45 -9.26
N THR A 36 1.37 18.08 -8.60
CA THR A 36 2.81 17.94 -8.93
C THR A 36 3.50 16.78 -8.22
N THR A 37 3.00 16.34 -7.06
CA THR A 37 3.65 15.27 -6.29
C THR A 37 3.47 13.92 -6.99
N ARG A 38 4.55 13.27 -7.43
CA ARG A 38 4.47 11.92 -8.02
C ARG A 38 3.95 10.87 -7.00
N PRO A 39 3.28 9.80 -7.45
CA PRO A 39 2.94 8.67 -6.60
C PRO A 39 4.21 8.03 -6.00
N LYS A 40 4.11 7.53 -4.76
CA LYS A 40 5.16 6.68 -4.21
C LYS A 40 5.19 5.37 -5.00
N GLN A 41 6.36 4.99 -5.50
CA GLN A 41 6.53 3.66 -6.09
C GLN A 41 6.44 2.61 -5.00
N LYS A 42 5.77 1.49 -5.29
CA LYS A 42 5.81 0.33 -4.40
C LYS A 42 7.22 -0.27 -4.49
N PRO A 43 7.79 -0.78 -3.39
CA PRO A 43 9.02 -1.54 -3.47
C PRO A 43 8.78 -2.73 -4.40
N GLU A 44 9.74 -2.96 -5.29
CA GLU A 44 9.82 -4.21 -6.04
C GLU A 44 9.95 -5.36 -5.05
N ARG A 45 9.16 -6.41 -5.26
CA ARG A 45 9.19 -7.60 -4.41
C ARG A 45 10.01 -8.67 -5.10
N SER A 46 10.94 -9.28 -4.38
CA SER A 46 11.74 -10.38 -4.90
C SER A 46 10.90 -11.63 -5.13
N GLU A 47 11.37 -12.53 -5.98
CA GLU A 47 10.74 -13.84 -6.18
C GLU A 47 10.66 -14.64 -4.87
N GLU A 48 11.70 -14.56 -4.03
CA GLU A 48 11.75 -15.17 -2.72
C GLU A 48 10.64 -14.64 -1.79
N GLU A 49 10.48 -13.31 -1.73
CA GLU A 49 9.41 -12.68 -0.92
C GLU A 49 8.02 -13.17 -1.34
N MET A 50 7.81 -13.35 -2.64
CA MET A 50 6.57 -13.86 -3.22
C MET A 50 6.34 -15.34 -2.89
N GLU A 51 7.39 -16.16 -2.89
CA GLU A 51 7.32 -17.57 -2.51
C GLU A 51 6.95 -17.74 -1.03
N TYR A 52 7.61 -17.00 -0.13
CA TYR A 52 7.27 -17.01 1.30
C TYR A 52 5.85 -16.48 1.56
N CYS A 53 5.39 -15.51 0.78
CA CYS A 53 4.01 -15.04 0.82
C CYS A 53 3.02 -16.17 0.48
N ALA A 54 3.30 -16.97 -0.55
CA ALA A 54 2.48 -18.12 -0.92
C ALA A 54 2.45 -19.18 0.20
N LYS A 55 3.61 -19.49 0.81
CA LYS A 55 3.72 -20.39 1.97
C LYS A 55 2.92 -19.88 3.16
N ALA A 56 2.95 -18.57 3.43
CA ALA A 56 2.19 -17.94 4.51
C ALA A 56 0.67 -18.10 4.30
N ILE A 57 0.19 -17.89 3.06
CA ILE A 57 -1.21 -18.06 2.70
C ILE A 57 -1.66 -19.50 2.88
N GLN A 58 -0.83 -20.47 2.47
CA GLN A 58 -1.12 -21.90 2.66
C GLN A 58 -1.24 -22.27 4.15
N LYS A 59 -0.49 -21.59 5.02
CA LYS A 59 -0.56 -21.72 6.49
C LYS A 59 -1.70 -20.93 7.13
N GLY A 60 -2.55 -20.25 6.34
CA GLY A 60 -3.69 -19.46 6.83
C GLY A 60 -3.33 -18.04 7.26
N ILE A 61 -2.11 -17.57 7.01
CA ILE A 61 -1.72 -16.18 7.27
C ILE A 61 -2.18 -15.32 6.10
N LYS A 62 -2.93 -14.26 6.39
CA LYS A 62 -3.38 -13.32 5.36
C LYS A 62 -2.17 -12.64 4.70
N ARG A 63 -2.21 -12.51 3.38
CA ARG A 63 -1.21 -11.78 2.57
C ARG A 63 -0.87 -10.41 3.15
N SER A 64 -1.88 -9.65 3.61
CA SER A 64 -1.67 -8.34 4.22
C SER A 64 -0.85 -8.38 5.50
N VAL A 65 -1.02 -9.41 6.31
CA VAL A 65 -0.26 -9.60 7.55
C VAL A 65 1.19 -9.96 7.24
N TYR A 66 1.40 -10.84 6.27
CA TYR A 66 2.75 -11.18 5.80
C TYR A 66 3.50 -9.93 5.31
N TRP A 67 2.90 -9.16 4.40
CA TRP A 67 3.55 -7.96 3.88
C TRP A 67 3.79 -6.89 4.93
N TRP A 68 2.87 -6.71 5.88
CA TRP A 68 3.09 -5.80 6.99
C TRP A 68 4.30 -6.20 7.84
N ARG A 69 4.54 -7.50 8.06
CA ARG A 69 5.72 -8.00 8.78
C ARG A 69 7.01 -7.75 8.00
N VAL A 70 7.01 -8.05 6.69
CA VAL A 70 8.16 -7.79 5.80
C VAL A 70 8.48 -6.29 5.76
N ASP A 71 7.46 -5.44 5.58
CA ASP A 71 7.63 -3.98 5.57
C ASP A 71 8.07 -3.43 6.94
N ALA A 72 7.82 -4.16 8.04
CA ALA A 72 8.32 -3.88 9.38
C ALA A 72 9.73 -4.42 9.66
N GLY A 73 10.39 -5.04 8.66
CA GLY A 73 11.76 -5.56 8.76
C GLY A 73 11.86 -6.97 9.37
N TRP A 74 10.79 -7.75 9.33
CA TRP A 74 10.84 -9.16 9.78
C TRP A 74 11.55 -10.03 8.75
N ASP A 75 12.24 -11.06 9.24
CA ASP A 75 12.73 -12.17 8.43
C ASP A 75 11.58 -12.87 7.68
N LEU A 76 11.80 -13.26 6.41
CA LEU A 76 10.76 -13.82 5.53
C LEU A 76 10.18 -15.13 6.07
N ALA A 77 11.03 -16.01 6.59
CA ALA A 77 10.60 -17.28 7.16
C ALA A 77 9.81 -17.06 8.45
N LYS A 78 10.26 -16.14 9.31
CA LYS A 78 9.51 -15.73 10.50
C LYS A 78 8.16 -15.10 10.14
N ALA A 79 8.14 -14.23 9.15
CA ALA A 79 6.93 -13.55 8.69
C ALA A 79 5.87 -14.52 8.16
N ALA A 80 6.31 -15.61 7.51
CA ALA A 80 5.45 -16.64 6.93
C ALA A 80 5.00 -17.74 7.92
N THR A 81 5.50 -17.75 9.16
CA THR A 81 5.23 -18.84 10.13
C THR A 81 4.63 -18.37 11.43
N ASP A 82 4.96 -17.16 11.88
CA ASP A 82 4.48 -16.66 13.17
C ASP A 82 2.95 -16.51 13.15
N ALA A 83 2.27 -17.08 14.13
CA ALA A 83 0.82 -17.04 14.19
C ALA A 83 0.35 -15.60 14.39
N VAL A 84 -0.70 -15.18 13.69
CA VAL A 84 -1.36 -13.93 14.04
C VAL A 84 -1.98 -14.15 15.42
N ARG A 85 -1.51 -13.41 16.44
CA ARG A 85 -2.03 -13.51 17.81
C ARG A 85 -3.55 -13.60 17.75
N ALA A 86 -4.09 -14.77 18.10
CA ALA A 86 -5.53 -14.95 18.16
C ALA A 86 -6.03 -14.02 19.27
N TRP A 87 -6.87 -13.05 18.91
CA TRP A 87 -7.59 -12.27 19.90
C TRP A 87 -8.60 -13.22 20.56
N ASN A 88 -8.22 -13.81 21.69
CA ASN A 88 -9.15 -14.47 22.58
C ASN A 88 -10.04 -13.37 23.17
N LYS A 89 -11.17 -13.11 22.52
CA LYS A 89 -12.21 -12.24 23.04
C LYS A 89 -12.85 -13.00 24.21
N ALA A 90 -12.31 -12.80 25.41
CA ALA A 90 -12.96 -13.24 26.64
C ALA A 90 -14.30 -12.47 26.72
N TYR A 91 -15.40 -13.21 26.62
CA TYR A 91 -16.76 -12.72 26.86
C TYR A 91 -17.09 -12.83 28.34
#